data_AF-A0A1H6ZYS3-F1
#
_entry.id   AF-A0A1H6ZYS3-F1
#
_cell.length_a   1.000
_cell.length_b   1.000
_cell.length_c   1.000
_cell.angle_alpha   90.00
_cell.angle_beta   90.00
_cell.angle_gamma   90.00
#
_symmetry.space_group_name_H-M   'P 1'
#
loop_
_entity.id
_entity.type
_entity.pdbx_description
1 polymer ?
#
loop_
_entity_poly.entity_id
_entity_poly.type
_entity_poly.pdbx_seq_one_letter_code
_entity_poly.pdbx_strand_id
1 'polypeptide(L)'
;MSIPNWNALLPSIEQIEAMPPEKLAAADAFTESSVKTIGFGIAAIGNLLAGAALNEDQGLDPAAVADLGWLLQSLGDLSAKLTDTGYGIQERRQAIKRED
;
A
#
# COMPACT_ATOMS: atom_id res chain seq x y z
N MET A 1 4.43 -16.98 17.91
CA MET A 1 4.12 -15.54 17.74
C MET A 1 3.34 -15.38 16.46
N SER A 2 2.27 -14.60 16.45
CA SER A 2 1.55 -14.25 15.21
C SER A 2 2.38 -13.22 14.44
N ILE A 3 2.61 -13.43 13.15
CA ILE A 3 3.26 -12.43 12.29
C ILE A 3 2.27 -11.25 12.18
N PRO A 4 2.68 -10.01 12.53
CA PRO A 4 1.82 -8.85 12.37
C PRO A 4 1.37 -8.76 10.91
N ASN A 5 0.06 -8.80 10.68
CA ASN A 5 -0.51 -8.54 9.36
C ASN A 5 -0.88 -7.05 9.27
N TRP A 6 -1.04 -6.54 8.05
CA TRP A 6 -1.35 -5.12 7.83
C TRP A 6 -2.62 -4.63 8.55
N ASN A 7 -3.60 -5.50 8.83
CA ASN A 7 -4.81 -5.11 9.57
C ASN A 7 -4.51 -4.79 11.04
N ALA A 8 -3.41 -5.33 11.59
CA ALA A 8 -2.98 -5.02 12.94
C ALA A 8 -2.13 -3.73 13.01
N LEU A 9 -1.63 -3.24 11.88
CA LEU A 9 -0.70 -2.11 11.80
C LEU A 9 -1.35 -0.83 11.29
N LEU A 10 -2.42 -0.95 10.50
CA LEU A 10 -3.19 0.19 10.01
C LEU A 10 -4.28 0.57 11.02
N PRO A 11 -4.64 1.86 11.10
CA PRO A 11 -5.67 2.31 12.04
C PRO A 11 -7.02 1.68 11.70
N SER A 12 -7.69 1.18 12.73
CA SER A 12 -9.10 0.78 12.70
C SER A 12 -10.03 1.98 12.47
N ILE A 13 -11.29 1.70 12.12
CA ILE A 13 -12.31 2.74 11.91
C ILE A 13 -12.48 3.59 13.18
N GLU A 14 -12.54 2.96 14.35
CA GLU A 14 -12.67 3.65 15.64
C GLU A 14 -11.48 4.57 15.90
N GLN A 15 -10.27 4.15 15.50
CA GLN A 15 -9.07 4.97 15.60
C GLN A 15 -9.11 6.15 14.63
N ILE A 16 -9.61 5.96 13.41
CA ILE A 16 -9.80 7.04 12.42
C ILE A 16 -10.82 8.06 12.91
N GLU A 17 -11.95 7.62 13.46
CA GLU A 17 -13.01 8.49 13.99
C GLU A 17 -12.51 9.40 15.12
N ALA A 18 -11.63 8.87 15.97
CA ALA A 18 -11.01 9.59 17.08
C ALA A 18 -9.84 10.49 16.66
N MET A 19 -9.40 10.48 15.40
CA MET A 19 -8.32 11.35 14.96
C MET A 19 -8.76 12.82 14.90
N PRO A 20 -7.91 13.75 15.38
CA PRO A 20 -8.17 15.17 15.22
C PRO A 20 -8.02 15.60 13.74
N PRO A 21 -8.68 16.69 13.31
CA PRO A 21 -8.76 17.10 11.90
C PRO A 21 -7.41 17.27 11.20
N GLU A 22 -6.40 17.81 11.89
CA GLU A 22 -5.05 17.98 11.35
C GLU A 22 -4.35 16.65 11.07
N LYS A 23 -4.57 15.64 11.93
CA LYS A 23 -4.03 14.29 11.72
C LYS A 23 -4.75 13.58 10.59
N LEU A 24 -6.06 13.77 10.45
CA LEU A 24 -6.81 13.22 9.32
C LEU A 24 -6.31 13.80 7.98
N ALA A 25 -6.03 15.11 7.92
CA ALA A 25 -5.48 15.72 6.71
C ALA A 25 -4.08 15.20 6.35
N ALA A 26 -3.21 15.04 7.35
CA ALA A 26 -1.88 14.46 7.16
C ALA A 26 -1.95 12.98 6.73
N ALA A 27 -2.85 12.21 7.33
CA ALA A 27 -3.03 10.80 7.03
C ALA A 27 -3.56 10.58 5.60
N ASP A 28 -4.53 11.40 5.15
CA ASP A 28 -5.04 11.37 3.78
C ASP A 28 -3.91 11.58 2.74
N ALA A 29 -3.14 12.68 2.91
CA ALA A 29 -2.01 12.97 2.04
C ALA A 29 -0.94 11.86 2.05
N PHE A 30 -0.67 11.27 3.22
CA PHE A 30 0.26 10.16 3.36
C PHE A 30 -0.22 8.90 2.64
N THR A 31 -1.50 8.52 2.81
CA THR A 31 -2.08 7.34 2.15
C THR A 31 -2.02 7.48 0.63
N GLU A 32 -2.38 8.65 0.09
CA GLU A 32 -2.33 8.93 -1.34
C GLU A 32 -0.90 8.82 -1.89
N SER A 33 0.08 9.44 -1.20
CA SER A 33 1.48 9.38 -1.60
C SER A 33 2.02 7.95 -1.53
N SER A 34 1.67 7.19 -0.49
CA SER A 34 2.18 5.83 -0.27
C SER A 34 1.65 4.85 -1.32
N VAL A 35 0.36 4.93 -1.67
CA VAL A 35 -0.23 4.09 -2.74
C VAL A 35 0.45 4.37 -4.08
N LYS A 36 0.73 5.64 -4.41
CA LYS A 36 1.48 6.01 -5.62
C LYS A 36 2.89 5.43 -5.61
N THR A 37 3.63 5.57 -4.50
CA THR A 37 4.98 5.01 -4.37
C THR A 37 5.01 3.50 -4.53
N ILE A 38 4.05 2.78 -3.93
CA ILE A 38 3.92 1.33 -4.10
C ILE A 38 3.66 0.99 -5.58
N GLY A 39 2.79 1.74 -6.25
CA GLY A 39 2.54 1.59 -7.69
C GLY A 39 3.81 1.75 -8.54
N PHE A 40 4.65 2.75 -8.24
CA PHE A 40 5.94 2.90 -8.92
C PHE A 40 6.90 1.74 -8.63
N GLY A 41 6.92 1.22 -7.40
CA GLY A 41 7.70 0.03 -7.05
C GLY A 41 7.27 -1.21 -7.84
N ILE A 42 5.96 -1.45 -7.94
CA ILE A 42 5.39 -2.55 -8.73
C ILE A 42 5.78 -2.41 -10.22
N ALA A 43 5.70 -1.21 -10.78
CA ALA A 43 6.11 -0.95 -12.16
C ALA A 43 7.61 -1.21 -12.39
N ALA A 44 8.47 -0.80 -11.45
CA ALA A 44 9.90 -1.06 -11.52
C ALA A 44 10.22 -2.56 -11.47
N ILE A 45 9.52 -3.32 -10.62
CA ILE A 45 9.64 -4.79 -10.56
C ILE A 45 9.20 -5.41 -11.90
N GLY A 46 8.08 -4.95 -12.47
CA GLY A 46 7.63 -5.41 -13.78
C GLY A 46 8.66 -5.16 -14.88
N ASN A 47 9.31 -4.00 -14.88
CA ASN A 47 10.38 -3.68 -15.82
C ASN A 47 11.61 -4.58 -15.63
N LEU A 48 11.98 -4.88 -14.38
CA LEU A 48 13.07 -5.81 -14.08
C LEU A 48 12.76 -7.23 -14.58
N LEU A 49 11.54 -7.72 -14.36
CA LEU A 49 11.08 -9.02 -14.86
C LEU A 49 11.11 -9.09 -16.39
N ALA A 50 10.62 -8.05 -17.06
CA ALA A 50 10.66 -7.97 -18.52
C ALA A 50 12.10 -7.95 -19.05
N GLY A 51 12.98 -7.16 -18.44
CA GLY A 51 14.40 -7.11 -18.81
C GLY A 51 15.11 -8.46 -18.62
N ALA A 52 14.84 -9.14 -17.51
CA ALA A 52 15.39 -10.47 -17.25
C ALA A 52 14.87 -11.54 -18.23
N ALA A 53 13.58 -11.49 -18.59
CA ALA A 53 12.99 -12.43 -19.53
C ALA A 53 13.53 -12.27 -20.96
N LEU A 54 13.95 -11.06 -21.33
CA LEU A 54 14.55 -10.75 -22.63
C LEU A 54 16.05 -11.03 -22.69
N ASN A 55 16.69 -11.37 -21.56
CA ASN A 55 18.12 -11.61 -21.49
C ASN A 55 18.41 -13.12 -21.53
N GLU A 56 18.61 -13.66 -22.74
CA GLU A 56 18.74 -15.10 -23.00
C GLU A 56 19.94 -15.76 -22.30
N ASP A 57 20.99 -14.98 -22.00
CA ASP A 57 22.23 -15.49 -21.38
C ASP A 57 22.23 -15.38 -19.84
N GLN A 58 21.39 -14.50 -19.26
CA GLN A 58 21.31 -14.24 -17.82
C GLN A 58 19.89 -13.88 -17.38
N GLY A 59 19.02 -14.88 -17.32
CA GLY A 59 17.70 -14.78 -16.71
C GLY A 59 17.77 -14.76 -15.17
N LEU A 60 16.60 -14.57 -14.54
CA LEU A 60 16.46 -14.75 -13.09
C LEU A 60 16.42 -16.24 -12.75
N ASP A 61 17.09 -16.62 -11.66
CA ASP A 61 16.92 -17.95 -11.08
C ASP A 61 15.45 -18.16 -10.64
N PRO A 62 14.91 -19.39 -10.72
CA PRO A 62 13.56 -19.70 -10.29
C PRO A 62 13.22 -19.26 -8.86
N ALA A 63 14.16 -19.30 -7.91
CA ALA A 63 13.92 -18.84 -6.54
C ALA A 63 13.73 -17.31 -6.50
N ALA A 64 14.58 -16.55 -7.21
CA ALA A 64 14.38 -15.10 -7.36
C ALA A 64 13.04 -14.74 -8.01
N VAL A 65 12.57 -15.52 -9.00
CA VAL A 65 11.23 -15.33 -9.60
C VAL A 65 10.11 -15.56 -8.57
N ALA A 66 10.23 -16.62 -7.76
CA ALA A 66 9.26 -16.90 -6.71
C ALA A 66 9.23 -15.79 -5.65
N ASP A 67 10.40 -15.30 -5.21
CA ASP A 67 10.51 -14.21 -4.24
C ASP A 67 9.90 -12.90 -4.76
N LEU A 68 10.11 -12.58 -6.04
CA LEU A 68 9.45 -11.44 -6.68
C LEU A 68 7.93 -11.62 -6.75
N GLY A 69 7.45 -12.84 -6.98
CA GLY A 69 6.02 -13.16 -6.92
C GLY A 69 5.41 -12.89 -5.54
N TRP A 70 6.06 -13.38 -4.48
CA TRP A 70 5.61 -13.14 -3.09
C TRP A 70 5.68 -11.66 -2.70
N LEU A 71 6.70 -10.94 -3.16
CA LEU A 71 6.82 -9.50 -2.96
C LEU A 71 5.68 -8.76 -3.66
N LEU A 72 5.38 -9.07 -4.92
CA LEU A 72 4.27 -8.46 -5.66
C LEU A 72 2.93 -8.70 -4.98
N GLN A 73 2.68 -9.92 -4.49
CA GLN A 73 1.47 -10.22 -3.71
C GLN A 73 1.41 -9.35 -2.44
N SER A 74 2.50 -9.29 -1.68
CA SER A 74 2.56 -8.54 -0.42
C SER A 74 2.37 -7.03 -0.63
N LEU A 75 2.92 -6.49 -1.73
CA LEU A 75 2.73 -5.09 -2.13
C LEU A 75 1.30 -4.81 -2.59
N GLY A 76 0.68 -5.75 -3.32
CA GLY A 76 -0.73 -5.68 -3.70
C GLY A 76 -1.65 -5.63 -2.48
N ASP A 77 -1.45 -6.55 -1.53
CA ASP A 77 -2.22 -6.60 -0.27
C ASP A 77 -2.06 -5.33 0.56
N LEU A 78 -0.83 -4.80 0.64
CA LEU A 78 -0.56 -3.52 1.33
C LEU A 78 -1.25 -2.36 0.62
N SER A 79 -1.15 -2.29 -0.72
CA SER A 79 -1.75 -1.21 -1.52
C SER A 79 -3.26 -1.19 -1.36
N ALA A 80 -3.92 -2.35 -1.37
CA ALA A 80 -5.37 -2.44 -1.17
C ALA A 80 -5.77 -1.90 0.21
N LYS A 81 -5.07 -2.32 1.27
CA LYS A 81 -5.40 -1.90 2.64
C LYS A 81 -5.11 -0.43 2.90
N LEU A 82 -4.05 0.12 2.31
CA LEU A 82 -3.78 1.56 2.38
C LEU A 82 -4.86 2.37 1.65
N THR A 83 -5.35 1.88 0.51
CA THR A 83 -6.48 2.48 -0.19
C THR A 83 -7.75 2.46 0.67
N ASP A 84 -8.08 1.32 1.27
CA ASP A 84 -9.25 1.20 2.17
C ASP A 84 -9.14 2.13 3.38
N THR A 85 -7.95 2.20 3.99
CA THR A 85 -7.66 3.12 5.10
C THR A 85 -7.81 4.58 4.66
N GLY A 86 -7.29 4.92 3.48
CA GLY A 86 -7.43 6.25 2.87
C GLY A 86 -8.89 6.63 2.66
N TYR A 87 -9.72 5.71 2.17
CA TYR A 87 -11.16 5.95 2.04
C TYR A 87 -11.84 6.23 3.38
N GLY A 88 -11.54 5.44 4.43
CA GLY A 88 -12.08 5.70 5.77
C GLY A 88 -11.68 7.07 6.32
N ILE A 89 -10.43 7.49 6.09
CA ILE A 89 -9.96 8.84 6.46
C ILE A 89 -10.73 9.92 5.69
N GLN A 90 -10.90 9.76 4.37
CA GLN A 90 -11.61 10.72 3.52
C GLN A 90 -13.08 10.87 3.93
N GLU A 91 -13.77 9.75 4.22
CA GLU A 91 -15.15 9.76 4.70
C GLU A 91 -15.26 10.54 6.01
N ARG A 92 -14.37 10.27 6.99
CA ARG A 92 -14.38 11.01 8.26
C ARG A 92 -14.12 12.50 8.07
N ARG A 93 -13.17 12.88 7.20
CA ARG A 93 -12.90 14.29 6.86
C ARG A 93 -14.12 14.97 6.25
N GLN A 94 -14.85 14.28 5.39
CA GLN A 94 -16.07 14.83 4.79
C GLN A 94 -17.20 14.97 5.80
N ALA A 95 -17.31 14.05 6.76
CA ALA A 95 -18.29 14.15 7.85
C ALA A 95 -18.07 15.40 8.70
N ILE A 96 -16.82 15.67 9.14
CA ILE A 96 -16.50 16.87 9.94
C ILE A 96 -16.88 18.15 9.20
N LYS A 97 -16.54 18.25 7.91
CA LYS A 97 -16.88 19.43 7.08
C LYS A 97 -18.37 19.69 6.91
N ARG A 98 -19.24 18.70 7.17
CA ARG A 98 -20.70 18.85 7.13
C ARG A 98 -21.28 19.23 8.49
N GLU A 99 -20.53 19.00 9.56
CA GLU A 99 -20.88 19.32 10.95
C GLU A 99 -20.51 20.78 11.30
N ASP A 100 -19.53 21.35 10.60
CA ASP A 100 -19.13 22.77 10.63
C ASP A 100 -20.02 23.67 9.76
#